data_AF-A0A5C7E4R9-F1
#
_entry.id   AF-A0A5C7E4R9-F1
#
_cell.length_a   1.000
_cell.length_b   1.000
_cell.length_c   1.000
_cell.angle_alpha   90.00
_cell.angle_beta   90.00
_cell.angle_gamma   90.00
#
_symmetry.space_group_name_H-M   'P 1'
#
loop_
_entity.id
_entity.type
_entity.pdbx_description
1 polymer ?
#
loop_
_entity_poly.entity_id
_entity_poly.type
_entity_poly.pdbx_seq_one_letter_code
_entity_poly.pdbx_strand_id
1 'polypeptide(L)'
;MNLEVKCPILGFEETKNMNFYKIDEVFYRLKSLDGKDFSFVMIDPYMIRPDYDFEVPDYYQELLALNEKSSFGVFVIVAINKPLEESTVNFLAPVVMNYDNNSLVQVILDTTKYPNYFQSEKISAFIKQSK
;
A
#
# COMPACT_ATOMS: atom_id res chain seq x y z
N MET A 1 5.74 -9.13 10.67
CA MET A 1 7.02 -9.12 9.93
C MET A 1 7.60 -7.71 10.00
N ASN A 2 8.88 -7.55 10.34
CA ASN A 2 9.52 -6.23 10.34
C ASN A 2 10.07 -5.96 8.94
N LEU A 3 9.92 -4.73 8.48
CA LEU A 3 10.26 -4.30 7.13
C LEU A 3 11.09 -3.03 7.17
N GLU A 4 12.12 -2.97 6.34
CA GLU A 4 12.95 -1.79 6.14
C GLU A 4 12.36 -0.87 5.07
N VAL A 5 12.22 0.41 5.38
CA VAL A 5 11.72 1.43 4.46
C VAL A 5 12.87 1.91 3.57
N LYS A 6 12.82 1.56 2.27
CA LYS A 6 13.90 1.88 1.31
C LYS A 6 13.82 3.29 0.72
N CYS A 7 12.66 3.92 0.79
CA CYS A 7 12.42 5.29 0.36
C CYS A 7 11.57 6.02 1.40
N PRO A 8 11.92 7.26 1.80
CA PRO A 8 11.14 8.02 2.79
C PRO A 8 9.64 8.06 2.45
N ILE A 9 8.81 7.79 3.44
CA ILE A 9 7.35 7.92 3.32
C ILE A 9 7.00 9.39 3.51
N LEU A 10 6.25 9.99 2.58
CA LEU A 10 5.88 11.39 2.65
C LEU A 10 5.13 11.72 3.95
N GLY A 11 5.61 12.72 4.68
CA GLY A 11 5.10 13.12 6.00
C GLY A 11 5.66 12.32 7.19
N PHE A 12 6.43 11.26 6.93
CA PHE A 12 7.01 10.34 7.90
C PHE A 12 8.48 9.98 7.55
N GLU A 13 9.26 10.96 7.12
CA GLU A 13 10.59 10.78 6.52
C GLU A 13 11.63 10.15 7.47
N GLU A 14 11.41 10.31 8.77
CA GLU A 14 12.24 9.76 9.85
C GLU A 14 12.06 8.24 10.04
N THR A 15 10.95 7.66 9.57
CA THR A 15 10.66 6.25 9.76
C THR A 15 11.46 5.39 8.80
N LYS A 16 12.24 4.46 9.37
CA LYS A 16 13.11 3.51 8.65
C LYS A 16 12.65 2.07 8.81
N ASN A 17 11.90 1.75 9.86
CA ASN A 17 11.43 0.40 10.12
C ASN A 17 9.94 0.37 10.43
N MET A 18 9.24 -0.60 9.87
CA MET A 18 7.81 -0.80 10.11
C MET A 18 7.48 -2.27 10.36
N ASN A 19 6.48 -2.53 11.20
CA ASN A 19 5.94 -3.86 11.43
C ASN A 19 4.65 -4.05 10.63
N PHE A 20 4.63 -5.07 9.77
CA PHE A 20 3.48 -5.50 8.98
C PHE A 20 2.82 -6.74 9.59
N TYR A 21 1.51 -6.71 9.77
CA TYR A 21 0.73 -7.85 10.23
C TYR A 21 -0.74 -7.79 9.78
N LYS A 22 -1.36 -8.96 9.65
CA LYS A 22 -2.78 -9.09 9.31
C LYS A 22 -3.64 -8.73 10.52
N ILE A 23 -4.71 -7.95 10.31
CA ILE A 23 -5.70 -7.61 11.35
C ILE A 23 -6.83 -8.64 11.32
N ASP A 24 -7.41 -8.86 10.14
CA ASP A 24 -8.47 -9.81 9.85
C ASP A 24 -8.34 -10.28 8.39
N GLU A 25 -9.35 -10.96 7.83
CA GLU A 25 -9.32 -11.50 6.47
C GLU A 25 -9.03 -10.46 5.36
N VAL A 26 -9.43 -9.20 5.58
CA VAL A 26 -9.40 -8.12 4.59
C VAL A 26 -8.31 -7.10 4.90
N PHE A 27 -8.16 -6.75 6.18
CA PHE A 27 -7.34 -5.63 6.61
C PHE A 27 -5.97 -6.05 7.15
N TYR A 28 -5.00 -5.21 6.87
CA TYR A 28 -3.62 -5.30 7.33
C TYR A 28 -3.23 -4.03 8.07
N ARG A 29 -2.25 -4.15 8.95
CA ARG A 29 -1.63 -3.03 9.66
C ARG A 29 -0.17 -2.91 9.23
N LEU A 30 0.25 -1.68 8.94
CA LEU A 30 1.66 -1.31 8.83
C LEU A 30 1.95 -0.26 9.89
N LYS A 31 2.68 -0.64 10.95
CA LYS A 31 2.94 0.20 12.12
C LYS A 31 4.39 0.66 12.15
N SER A 32 4.63 1.93 12.41
CA SER A 32 5.98 2.46 12.59
C SER A 32 6.66 1.83 13.82
N LEU A 33 7.96 1.53 13.69
CA LEU A 33 8.80 1.06 14.80
C LEU A 33 9.79 2.12 15.29
N ASP A 34 9.99 3.19 14.51
CA ASP A 34 10.91 4.29 14.81
C ASP A 34 10.35 5.64 14.32
N GLY A 35 10.90 6.74 14.85
CA GLY A 35 10.39 8.09 14.58
C GLY A 35 9.02 8.33 15.24
N LYS A 36 8.05 8.83 14.47
CA LYS A 36 6.69 9.11 14.97
C LYS A 36 5.90 7.81 15.21
N ASP A 37 5.08 7.79 16.26
CA ASP A 37 4.14 6.68 16.50
C ASP A 37 2.89 6.85 15.61
N PHE A 38 2.84 6.08 14.53
CA PHE A 38 1.69 6.01 13.62
C PHE A 38 1.53 4.60 13.04
N SER A 39 0.36 4.37 12.45
CA SER A 39 0.12 3.15 11.68
C SER A 39 -0.86 3.40 10.54
N PHE A 40 -0.71 2.65 9.46
CA PHE A 40 -1.66 2.60 8.36
C PHE A 40 -2.51 1.34 8.46
N VAL A 41 -3.80 1.48 8.14
CA VAL A 41 -4.64 0.36 7.75
C VAL A 41 -4.50 0.20 6.24
N MET A 42 -4.34 -1.03 5.78
CA MET A 42 -4.15 -1.34 4.37
C MET A 42 -5.01 -2.53 3.97
N ILE A 43 -5.25 -2.65 2.67
CA ILE A 43 -5.91 -3.80 2.05
C ILE A 43 -5.11 -4.25 0.84
N ASP A 44 -5.29 -5.50 0.46
CA ASP A 44 -4.92 -5.96 -0.88
C ASP A 44 -5.87 -5.29 -1.89
N PRO A 45 -5.35 -4.48 -2.85
CA PRO A 45 -6.20 -3.75 -3.78
C PRO A 45 -7.01 -4.68 -4.69
N TYR A 46 -6.49 -5.87 -5.02
CA TYR A 46 -7.14 -6.82 -5.94
C TYR A 46 -8.42 -7.41 -5.34
N MET A 47 -8.58 -7.37 -4.02
CA MET A 47 -9.80 -7.82 -3.34
C MET A 47 -11.02 -6.92 -3.59
N ILE A 48 -10.79 -5.64 -3.88
CA ILE A 48 -11.88 -4.66 -4.11
C ILE A 48 -11.87 -4.10 -5.53
N ARG A 49 -10.71 -4.11 -6.19
CA ARG A 49 -10.53 -3.62 -7.56
C ARG A 49 -9.72 -4.65 -8.35
N PRO A 50 -10.37 -5.71 -8.87
CA PRO A 50 -9.68 -6.80 -9.57
C PRO A 50 -8.91 -6.36 -10.83
N ASP A 51 -9.30 -5.22 -11.41
CA ASP A 51 -8.66 -4.58 -12.56
C ASP A 51 -7.56 -3.58 -12.17
N TYR A 52 -7.19 -3.50 -10.89
CA TYR A 52 -6.10 -2.65 -10.43
C TYR A 52 -4.77 -3.18 -10.98
N ASP A 53 -4.14 -2.44 -11.87
CA ASP A 53 -2.90 -2.81 -12.52
C ASP A 53 -1.96 -1.61 -12.67
N PHE A 54 -0.69 -1.80 -12.38
CA PHE A 54 0.34 -0.79 -12.56
C PHE A 54 1.73 -1.43 -12.67
N GLU A 55 2.62 -0.77 -13.40
CA GLU A 55 4.03 -1.09 -13.45
C GLU A 55 4.77 -0.40 -12.29
N VAL A 56 5.49 -1.18 -11.47
CA VAL A 56 6.41 -0.63 -10.47
C VAL A 56 7.55 0.05 -11.21
N PRO A 57 7.77 1.38 -11.08
CA PRO A 57 8.84 2.05 -11.81
C PRO A 57 10.23 1.50 -11.46
N ASP A 58 11.15 1.45 -12.44
CA ASP A 58 12.49 0.85 -12.32
C ASP A 58 13.25 1.29 -11.06
N TYR A 59 13.19 2.58 -10.72
CA TYR A 59 13.80 3.12 -9.50
C TYR A 59 13.34 2.39 -8.23
N TYR A 60 12.05 2.10 -8.10
CA TYR A 60 11.51 1.37 -6.96
C TYR A 60 11.84 -0.12 -7.02
N GLN A 61 11.90 -0.71 -8.22
CA GLN A 61 12.35 -2.09 -8.40
C GLN A 61 13.80 -2.27 -7.93
N GLU A 62 14.70 -1.34 -8.29
CA GLU A 62 16.08 -1.34 -7.84
C GLU A 62 16.20 -1.21 -6.32
N LEU A 63 15.48 -0.26 -5.72
CA LEU A 63 15.47 -0.06 -4.26
C LEU A 63 15.01 -1.29 -3.48
N LEU A 64 14.02 -2.00 -4.01
CA LEU A 64 13.48 -3.22 -3.42
C LEU A 64 14.24 -4.49 -3.84
N ALA A 65 15.22 -4.38 -4.75
CA ALA A 65 15.88 -5.52 -5.40
C ALA A 65 14.88 -6.54 -5.99
N LEU A 66 13.83 -6.05 -6.67
CA LEU A 66 12.83 -6.89 -7.34
C LEU A 66 13.41 -7.51 -8.61
N ASN A 67 13.00 -8.75 -8.89
CA ASN A 67 13.25 -9.47 -10.13
C ASN A 67 12.07 -10.43 -10.41
N GLU A 68 12.10 -11.14 -11.54
CA GLU A 68 11.03 -12.04 -11.99
C GLU A 68 10.69 -13.17 -10.99
N LYS A 69 11.61 -13.52 -10.09
CA LYS A 69 11.42 -14.57 -9.07
C LYS A 69 11.08 -14.01 -7.70
N SER A 70 11.02 -12.69 -7.55
CA SER A 70 10.78 -12.07 -6.25
C SER A 70 9.40 -12.40 -5.72
N SER A 71 9.35 -12.77 -4.43
CA SER A 71 8.10 -12.84 -3.69
C SER A 71 7.78 -11.44 -3.17
N PHE A 72 6.76 -10.79 -3.72
CA PHE A 72 6.38 -9.43 -3.33
C PHE A 72 4.88 -9.30 -3.10
N GLY A 73 4.49 -8.25 -2.39
CA GLY A 73 3.09 -7.92 -2.10
C GLY A 73 2.78 -6.46 -2.38
N VAL A 74 1.53 -6.20 -2.77
CA VAL A 74 1.01 -4.87 -3.08
C VAL A 74 -0.17 -4.58 -2.16
N PHE A 75 -0.16 -3.41 -1.54
CA PHE A 75 -1.21 -2.97 -0.64
C PHE A 75 -1.55 -1.51 -0.89
N VAL A 76 -2.78 -1.11 -0.60
CA VAL A 76 -3.22 0.29 -0.67
C VAL A 76 -3.70 0.75 0.69
N ILE A 77 -3.41 2.01 1.03
CA ILE A 77 -3.75 2.59 2.33
C ILE A 77 -5.23 2.94 2.36
N VAL A 78 -5.88 2.60 3.48
CA VAL A 78 -7.28 2.92 3.77
C VAL A 78 -7.34 4.00 4.84
N ALA A 79 -7.97 5.13 4.52
CA ALA A 79 -8.40 6.11 5.51
C ALA A 79 -9.76 5.69 6.05
N ILE A 80 -9.76 5.10 7.25
CA ILE A 80 -10.96 4.55 7.88
C ILE A 80 -11.91 5.68 8.34
N ASN A 81 -13.16 5.61 7.90
CA ASN A 81 -14.25 6.45 8.39
C ASN A 81 -15.33 5.61 9.08
N LYS A 82 -16.28 6.31 9.71
CA LYS A 82 -17.51 5.72 10.26
C LYS A 82 -18.71 6.39 9.57
N PRO A 83 -19.54 5.63 8.83
CA PRO A 83 -19.51 4.17 8.66
C PRO A 83 -18.38 3.71 7.71
N LEU A 84 -18.06 2.41 7.70
CA LEU A 84 -16.89 1.87 6.99
C LEU A 84 -16.95 2.13 5.48
N GLU A 85 -18.16 2.17 4.92
CA GLU A 85 -18.49 2.46 3.52
C GLU A 85 -18.03 3.85 3.05
N GLU A 86 -17.84 4.78 4.00
CA GLU A 86 -17.31 6.12 3.76
C GLU A 86 -15.79 6.19 3.88
N SER A 87 -15.13 5.07 4.19
CA SER A 87 -13.67 4.99 4.14
C SER A 87 -13.20 5.17 2.71
N THR A 88 -11.99 5.72 2.57
CA THR A 88 -11.39 5.96 1.27
C THR A 88 -10.10 5.18 1.11
N VAL A 89 -9.80 4.79 -0.11
CA VAL A 89 -8.61 4.04 -0.49
C VAL A 89 -7.74 4.91 -1.40
N ASN A 90 -6.42 4.87 -1.18
CA ASN A 90 -5.46 5.57 -2.01
C ASN A 90 -4.84 4.62 -3.04
N PHE A 91 -5.38 4.63 -4.26
CA PHE A 91 -4.88 3.85 -5.39
C PHE A 91 -3.73 4.52 -6.14
N LEU A 92 -3.40 5.79 -5.83
CA LEU A 92 -2.26 6.49 -6.45
C LEU A 92 -0.94 6.24 -5.74
N ALA A 93 -0.98 5.76 -4.50
CA ALA A 93 0.23 5.57 -3.70
C ALA A 93 0.29 4.18 -3.03
N PRO A 94 0.34 3.09 -3.81
CA PRO A 94 0.44 1.75 -3.26
C PRO A 94 1.74 1.54 -2.48
N VAL A 95 1.68 0.68 -1.47
CA VAL A 95 2.82 0.14 -0.74
C VAL A 95 3.22 -1.17 -1.40
N VAL A 96 4.47 -1.24 -1.86
CA VAL A 96 5.06 -2.45 -2.44
C VAL A 96 6.09 -2.98 -1.45
N MET A 97 6.01 -4.28 -1.16
CA MET A 97 6.88 -4.96 -0.21
C MET A 97 7.56 -6.14 -0.88
N ASN A 98 8.87 -6.28 -0.70
CA ASN A 98 9.60 -7.48 -1.09
C ASN A 98 9.77 -8.38 0.16
N TYR A 99 9.18 -9.58 0.11
CA TYR A 99 9.22 -10.54 1.21
C TYR A 99 10.58 -11.24 1.34
N ASP A 100 11.36 -11.30 0.27
CA ASP A 100 12.65 -12.00 0.26
C ASP A 100 13.72 -11.27 1.07
N ASN A 101 13.68 -9.94 1.07
CA ASN A 101 14.62 -9.09 1.79
C ASN A 101 13.97 -8.22 2.89
N ASN A 102 12.69 -8.44 3.18
CA ASN A 102 11.92 -7.70 4.17
C ASN A 102 12.03 -6.18 3.99
N SER A 103 11.77 -5.68 2.79
CA SER A 103 11.82 -4.25 2.50
C SER A 103 10.51 -3.73 1.91
N LEU A 104 10.28 -2.42 2.04
CA LEU A 104 9.10 -1.76 1.49
C LEU A 104 9.42 -0.37 0.91
N VAL A 105 8.55 0.06 0.00
CA VAL A 105 8.46 1.44 -0.50
C VAL A 105 7.00 1.84 -0.69
N GLN A 106 6.71 3.13 -0.60
CA GLN A 106 5.47 3.71 -1.12
C GLN A 106 5.74 4.23 -2.53
N VAL A 107 5.12 3.61 -3.52
CA VAL A 107 5.25 3.99 -4.93
C VAL A 107 4.25 5.09 -5.22
N ILE A 108 4.68 6.21 -5.80
CA ILE A 108 3.77 7.28 -6.24
C ILE A 108 3.54 7.11 -7.74
N LEU A 109 2.29 6.86 -8.12
CA LEU A 109 1.91 6.65 -9.52
C LEU A 109 1.70 7.99 -10.23
N ASP A 110 2.19 8.07 -11.47
CA ASP A 110 1.98 9.22 -12.35
C ASP A 110 0.54 9.23 -12.87
N THR A 111 -0.23 10.27 -12.54
CA THR A 111 -1.63 10.42 -12.93
C THR A 111 -1.83 10.55 -14.44
N THR A 112 -0.80 10.93 -15.20
CA THR A 112 -0.87 10.94 -16.67
C THR A 112 -0.83 9.53 -17.26
N LYS A 113 -0.09 8.61 -16.62
CA LYS A 113 -0.04 7.19 -17.01
C LYS A 113 -1.21 6.40 -16.44
N TYR A 114 -1.66 6.75 -15.24
CA TYR A 114 -2.71 6.05 -14.50
C TYR A 114 -3.90 6.98 -14.16
N PRO A 115 -4.63 7.49 -15.17
CA PRO A 115 -5.67 8.51 -14.97
C PRO A 115 -6.91 8.02 -14.22
N ASN A 116 -7.06 6.70 -14.06
CA ASN A 116 -8.21 6.08 -13.40
C ASN A 116 -7.98 5.81 -11.90
N TYR A 117 -6.81 6.16 -11.37
CA TYR A 117 -6.49 5.99 -9.96
C TYR A 117 -6.50 7.33 -9.26
N PHE A 118 -7.13 7.37 -8.09
CA PHE A 118 -7.21 8.58 -7.29
C PHE A 118 -6.71 8.35 -5.86
N GLN A 119 -6.33 9.44 -5.21
CA GLN A 119 -5.81 9.41 -3.84
C GLN A 119 -6.90 9.07 -2.80
N SER A 120 -8.17 9.34 -3.14
CA SER A 120 -9.29 9.21 -2.21
C SER A 120 -10.52 8.68 -2.95
N GLU A 121 -10.58 7.37 -3.13
CA GLU A 121 -11.73 6.68 -3.71
C GLU A 121 -12.55 6.01 -2.61
N LYS A 122 -13.86 6.24 -2.57
CA LYS A 122 -14.71 5.63 -1.54
C LYS A 122 -14.76 4.12 -1.70
N ILE A 123 -14.56 3.39 -0.61
CA ILE A 123 -14.56 1.92 -0.63
C ILE A 123 -15.94 1.35 -1.04
N SER A 124 -17.03 2.09 -0.76
CA SER A 124 -18.39 1.75 -1.18
C SER A 124 -18.61 1.70 -2.70
N ALA A 125 -17.73 2.30 -3.50
CA ALA A 125 -17.74 2.14 -4.95
C ALA A 125 -17.40 0.71 -5.39
N PHE A 126 -16.67 -0.03 -4.54
CA PHE A 126 -16.10 -1.33 -4.86
C PHE A 126 -16.79 -2.49 -4.14
N ILE A 127 -17.28 -2.26 -2.92
CA ILE A 127 -17.94 -3.30 -2.09
C ILE A 127 -19.32 -3.73 -2.67
N LYS A 128 -19.96 -2.92 -3.53
CA LYS A 128 -21.32 -3.19 -4.02
C LYS A 128 -21.43 -4.23 -5.15
N GLN A 129 -20.33 -4.80 -5.63
CA GLN A 129 -20.35 -5.77 -6.74
C GLN A 129 -20.49 -7.24 -6.29
N SER A 130 -20.54 -7.50 -4.98
CA SER A 130 -20.80 -8.83 -4.44
C SER A 130 -22.30 -9.07 -4.27
N LYS A 131 -23.01 -9.32 -5.37
CA LYS A 131 -24.34 -9.97 -5.35
C LYS A 131 -24.39 -11.09 -6.36
#